data_AF-A0AAE4D010-F1
#
_entry.id   AF-A0AAE4D010-F1
#
_cell.length_a   1.000
_cell.length_b   1.000
_cell.length_c   1.000
_cell.angle_alpha   90.00
_cell.angle_beta   90.00
_cell.angle_gamma   90.00
#
_symmetry.space_group_name_H-M   'P 1'
#
loop_
_entity.id
_entity.type
_entity.pdbx_description
1 polymer ?
#
loop_
_entity_poly.entity_id
_entity_poly.type
_entity_poly.pdbx_seq_one_letter_code
_entity_poly.pdbx_strand_id
1 'polypeptide(L)'
;MLRAEGTAVQLEGSALFPGGGGQPADRGTLRDGDAVWQVTGAKLARDDADPAFPAAGVWTLLDRAAPAAGSDLEGEVEWERRYQLMRTHTALHILCAVVWRDYRAKVTGANMEPLRGRMDFEFDALSGEFVAELEEKVNAEVAAARPTRVDFLTRAEADQDPELIRNKVSLLPPSITVVRVVGIDGLDLQADGGTHVANTREVGRIALPSYKSKGKINKRVELMLTGG
;
A
#
# COMPACT_ATOMS: atom_id res chain seq x y z
N MET A 1 -25.37 6.59 -5.88
CA MET A 1 -24.58 7.27 -4.81
C MET A 1 -25.36 7.25 -3.49
N LEU A 2 -24.69 7.01 -2.34
CA LEU A 2 -25.33 6.94 -1.02
C LEU A 2 -25.45 8.30 -0.32
N ARG A 3 -24.37 9.10 -0.33
CA ARG A 3 -24.31 10.42 0.35
C ARG A 3 -23.48 11.42 -0.45
N ALA A 4 -23.79 12.70 -0.29
CA ALA A 4 -23.03 13.81 -0.85
C ALA A 4 -22.93 14.94 0.19
N GLU A 5 -21.71 15.44 0.44
CA GLU A 5 -21.43 16.47 1.43
C GLU A 5 -20.36 17.43 0.90
N GLY A 6 -20.74 18.68 0.62
CA GLY A 6 -19.82 19.69 0.10
C GLY A 6 -19.15 19.24 -1.20
N THR A 7 -17.87 18.89 -1.14
CA THR A 7 -17.07 18.37 -2.27
C THR A 7 -16.75 16.87 -2.14
N ALA A 8 -17.49 16.11 -1.35
CA ALA A 8 -17.27 14.69 -1.14
C ALA A 8 -18.52 13.86 -1.43
N VAL A 9 -18.32 12.64 -1.93
CA VAL A 9 -19.40 11.67 -2.16
C VAL A 9 -19.06 10.32 -1.55
N GLN A 10 -20.09 9.63 -1.07
CA GLN A 10 -20.01 8.23 -0.65
C GLN A 10 -20.79 7.40 -1.67
N LEU A 11 -20.09 6.48 -2.33
CA LEU A 11 -20.68 5.55 -3.30
C LEU A 11 -21.05 4.24 -2.61
N GLU A 12 -21.97 3.49 -3.20
CA GLU A 12 -22.33 2.15 -2.73
C GLU A 12 -21.18 1.15 -2.95
N GLY A 13 -20.49 1.29 -4.08
CA GLY A 13 -19.23 0.62 -4.37
C GLY A 13 -18.21 1.61 -4.95
N SER A 14 -16.93 1.42 -4.64
CA SER A 14 -15.85 2.23 -5.19
C SER A 14 -14.60 1.40 -5.42
N ALA A 15 -14.00 1.55 -6.60
CA ALA A 15 -12.70 0.95 -6.92
C ALA A 15 -11.50 1.82 -6.45
N LEU A 16 -11.77 3.02 -5.91
CA LEU A 16 -10.74 3.94 -5.42
C LEU A 16 -10.19 3.47 -4.07
N PHE A 17 -8.87 3.32 -3.98
CA PHE A 17 -8.19 3.08 -2.73
C PHE A 17 -8.12 4.38 -1.92
N PRO A 18 -8.62 4.39 -0.67
CA PRO A 18 -8.66 5.58 0.18
C PRO A 18 -7.29 6.00 0.75
N GLY A 19 -6.23 5.30 0.39
CA GLY A 19 -4.93 5.47 1.03
C GLY A 19 -4.86 4.73 2.38
N GLY A 20 -3.64 4.59 2.91
CA GLY A 20 -3.38 3.86 4.15
C GLY A 20 -2.06 3.11 4.10
N GLY A 21 -1.49 2.78 5.26
CA GLY A 21 -0.23 2.01 5.32
C GLY A 21 0.98 2.70 4.67
N GLY A 22 0.90 4.00 4.37
CA GLY A 22 1.92 4.74 3.62
C GLY A 22 1.68 4.81 2.12
N GLN A 23 0.70 4.08 1.58
CA GLN A 23 0.23 4.23 0.20
C GLN A 23 -0.71 5.46 0.07
N PRO A 24 -0.42 6.41 -0.84
CA PRO A 24 -1.32 7.49 -1.18
C PRO A 24 -2.67 7.01 -1.71
N ALA A 25 -3.72 7.79 -1.49
CA ALA A 25 -5.02 7.55 -2.10
C ALA A 25 -4.98 7.70 -3.63
N ASP A 26 -5.94 7.05 -4.28
CA ASP A 26 -6.12 7.21 -5.72
C ASP A 26 -6.70 8.55 -6.12
N ARG A 27 -6.55 8.78 -7.42
CA ARG A 27 -7.15 9.86 -8.19
C ARG A 27 -7.89 9.25 -9.37
N GLY A 28 -8.60 10.11 -10.10
CA GLY A 28 -9.41 9.68 -11.22
C GLY A 28 -10.51 10.68 -11.52
N THR A 29 -11.62 10.20 -12.07
CA THR A 29 -12.79 11.01 -12.38
C THR A 29 -14.08 10.31 -12.00
N LEU A 30 -15.10 11.09 -11.66
CA LEU A 30 -16.50 10.63 -11.64
C LEU A 30 -17.28 11.35 -12.74
N ARG A 31 -18.22 10.65 -13.39
CA ARG A 31 -19.02 11.19 -14.51
C ARG A 31 -20.51 10.94 -14.31
N ASP A 32 -21.32 11.91 -14.72
CA ASP A 32 -22.79 11.86 -14.84
C ASP A 32 -23.16 12.53 -16.17
N GLY A 33 -23.36 11.75 -17.23
CA GLY A 33 -23.46 12.27 -18.60
C GLY A 33 -22.23 13.09 -19.01
N ASP A 34 -22.44 14.35 -19.41
CA ASP A 34 -21.36 15.27 -19.80
C ASP A 34 -20.66 15.93 -18.60
N ALA A 35 -21.21 15.80 -17.38
CA ALA A 35 -20.60 16.36 -16.19
C ALA A 35 -19.46 15.45 -15.69
N VAL A 36 -18.27 16.03 -15.51
CA VAL A 36 -17.06 15.30 -15.08
C VAL A 36 -16.42 15.95 -13.88
N TRP A 37 -16.30 15.25 -12.75
CA TRP A 37 -15.59 15.71 -11.54
C TRP A 37 -14.21 15.07 -11.48
N GLN A 38 -13.21 15.84 -11.06
CA GLN A 38 -11.88 15.30 -10.78
C GLN A 38 -11.84 14.75 -9.37
N VAL A 39 -11.44 13.49 -9.22
CA VAL A 39 -11.20 12.86 -7.92
C VAL A 39 -9.81 13.27 -7.45
N THR A 40 -9.78 14.09 -6.40
CA THR A 40 -8.54 14.64 -5.83
C THR A 40 -7.96 13.75 -4.73
N GLY A 41 -8.75 12.82 -4.21
CA GLY A 41 -8.35 11.82 -3.25
C GLY A 41 -9.54 11.00 -2.76
N ALA A 42 -9.26 10.07 -1.85
CA ALA A 42 -10.28 9.31 -1.14
C ALA A 42 -9.86 9.15 0.32
N LYS A 43 -10.84 8.95 1.22
CA LYS A 43 -10.60 8.69 2.65
C LYS A 43 -11.61 7.69 3.18
N LEU A 44 -11.21 6.85 4.14
CA LEU A 44 -12.14 5.97 4.85
C LEU A 44 -13.16 6.82 5.61
N ALA A 45 -14.45 6.51 5.44
CA ALA A 45 -15.52 7.12 6.21
C ALA A 45 -15.55 6.50 7.60
N ARG A 46 -15.15 7.27 8.62
CA ARG A 46 -15.24 6.80 10.00
C ARG A 46 -16.67 6.93 10.50
N ASP A 47 -17.19 5.85 11.08
CA ASP A 47 -18.35 5.91 11.94
C ASP A 47 -17.85 5.91 13.38
N ASP A 48 -18.06 7.01 14.10
CA ASP A 48 -17.67 7.13 15.51
C ASP A 48 -18.54 6.24 16.41
N ALA A 49 -19.65 5.68 15.89
CA ALA A 49 -20.56 4.79 16.62
C ALA A 49 -20.19 3.29 16.53
N ASP A 50 -19.38 2.88 15.54
CA ASP A 50 -18.94 1.49 15.40
C ASP A 50 -17.40 1.38 15.31
N PRO A 51 -16.71 1.28 16.45
CA PRO A 51 -15.28 1.05 16.48
C PRO A 51 -14.88 -0.34 15.94
N ALA A 52 -15.83 -1.28 15.79
CA ALA A 52 -15.67 -2.63 15.23
C ALA A 52 -15.55 -2.64 13.69
N PHE A 53 -16.18 -1.67 13.01
CA PHE A 53 -16.10 -1.48 11.56
C PHE A 53 -15.93 0.01 11.25
N PRO A 54 -14.71 0.57 11.37
CA PRO A 54 -14.49 2.01 11.27
C PRO A 54 -14.61 2.57 9.84
N ALA A 55 -15.11 1.80 8.88
CA ALA A 55 -15.30 2.22 7.50
C ALA A 55 -16.76 2.02 7.11
N ALA A 56 -17.60 3.05 7.29
CA ALA A 56 -18.96 3.09 6.74
C ALA A 56 -18.98 3.19 5.20
N GLY A 57 -17.80 3.14 4.57
CA GLY A 57 -17.56 3.27 3.13
C GLY A 57 -16.32 4.13 2.86
N VAL A 58 -16.19 4.59 1.62
CA VAL A 58 -15.12 5.48 1.18
C VAL A 58 -15.73 6.82 0.78
N TRP A 59 -15.22 7.91 1.36
CA TRP A 59 -15.47 9.25 0.86
C TRP A 59 -14.53 9.51 -0.31
N THR A 60 -15.10 9.77 -1.47
CA THR A 60 -14.40 10.23 -2.67
C THR A 60 -14.41 11.76 -2.68
N LEU A 61 -13.23 12.37 -2.74
CA LEU A 61 -13.06 13.83 -2.68
C LEU A 61 -12.98 14.40 -4.09
N LEU A 62 -13.77 15.43 -4.36
CA LEU A 62 -13.94 16.06 -5.67
C LEU A 62 -13.31 17.44 -5.70
N ASP A 63 -12.95 17.91 -6.89
CA ASP A 63 -12.40 19.24 -7.16
C ASP A 63 -13.42 20.38 -7.00
N ARG A 64 -14.71 20.05 -7.03
CA ARG A 64 -15.82 20.99 -6.89
C ARG A 64 -17.00 20.35 -6.15
N ALA A 65 -18.09 21.13 -6.01
CA ALA A 65 -19.31 20.67 -5.35
C ALA A 65 -19.79 19.33 -5.90
N ALA A 66 -20.16 18.44 -4.97
CA ALA A 66 -20.67 17.11 -5.27
C ALA A 66 -22.01 17.18 -6.04
N PRO A 67 -22.30 16.17 -6.88
CA PRO A 67 -23.62 16.02 -7.51
C PRO A 67 -24.73 15.80 -6.46
N ALA A 68 -25.98 15.93 -6.89
CA ALA A 68 -27.14 15.69 -6.04
C ALA A 68 -27.20 14.24 -5.54
N ALA A 69 -27.59 14.05 -4.28
CA ALA A 69 -27.80 12.73 -3.68
C ALA A 69 -28.63 11.83 -4.60
N GLY A 70 -28.23 10.56 -4.77
CA GLY A 70 -28.93 9.60 -5.62
C GLY A 70 -28.48 9.54 -7.08
N SER A 71 -27.59 10.42 -7.57
CA SER A 71 -26.99 10.28 -8.90
C SER A 71 -26.29 8.92 -9.09
N ASP A 72 -26.42 8.37 -10.29
CA ASP A 72 -25.58 7.26 -10.76
C ASP A 72 -24.29 7.85 -11.35
N LEU A 73 -23.15 7.29 -10.97
CA LEU A 73 -21.84 7.89 -11.25
C LEU A 73 -20.89 6.83 -11.79
N GLU A 74 -20.35 7.09 -12.98
CA GLU A 74 -19.29 6.27 -13.56
C GLU A 74 -17.93 6.76 -13.02
N GLY A 75 -17.20 5.87 -12.36
CA GLY A 75 -15.89 6.15 -11.80
C GLY A 75 -14.75 5.55 -12.63
N GLU A 76 -13.75 6.37 -12.96
CA GLU A 76 -12.52 5.94 -13.61
C GLU A 76 -11.34 6.25 -12.70
N VAL A 77 -10.49 5.26 -12.41
CA VAL A 77 -9.25 5.45 -11.67
C VAL A 77 -8.17 5.97 -12.63
N GLU A 78 -7.33 6.89 -12.18
CA GLU A 78 -6.10 7.28 -12.90
C GLU A 78 -5.13 6.07 -12.92
N TRP A 79 -5.33 5.18 -13.90
CA TRP A 79 -4.74 3.84 -13.90
C TRP A 79 -3.22 3.86 -13.87
N GLU A 80 -2.60 4.74 -14.64
CA GLU A 80 -1.14 4.86 -14.69
C GLU A 80 -0.57 5.16 -13.29
N ARG A 81 -1.15 6.13 -12.59
CA ARG A 81 -0.77 6.45 -11.21
C ARG A 81 -1.00 5.26 -10.28
N ARG A 82 -2.17 4.61 -10.36
CA ARG A 82 -2.49 3.43 -9.54
C ARG A 82 -1.48 2.32 -9.76
N TYR A 83 -1.14 2.03 -11.00
CA TYR A 83 -0.22 0.96 -11.35
C TYR A 83 1.21 1.28 -10.87
N GLN A 84 1.67 2.51 -11.00
CA GLN A 84 2.95 2.95 -10.42
C GLN A 84 2.99 2.80 -8.89
N LEU A 85 1.88 3.07 -8.20
CA LEU A 85 1.73 2.83 -6.77
C LEU A 85 1.76 1.33 -6.44
N MET A 86 1.05 0.49 -7.17
CA MET A 86 1.06 -0.98 -7.02
C MET A 86 2.47 -1.56 -7.16
N ARG A 87 3.22 -1.09 -8.17
CA ARG A 87 4.61 -1.48 -8.41
C ARG A 87 5.50 -1.09 -7.24
N THR A 88 5.35 0.15 -6.77
CA THR A 88 6.14 0.67 -5.65
C THR A 88 5.82 -0.07 -4.35
N HIS A 89 4.56 -0.37 -4.11
CA HIS A 89 4.14 -1.09 -2.91
C HIS A 89 4.72 -2.51 -2.90
N THR A 90 4.64 -3.21 -4.02
CA THR A 90 5.23 -4.55 -4.17
C THR A 90 6.75 -4.52 -4.03
N ALA A 91 7.42 -3.47 -4.53
CA ALA A 91 8.86 -3.28 -4.31
C ALA A 91 9.22 -3.10 -2.83
N LEU A 92 8.38 -2.39 -2.06
CA LEU A 92 8.56 -2.26 -0.61
C LEU A 92 8.41 -3.61 0.11
N HIS A 93 7.46 -4.46 -0.31
CA HIS A 93 7.32 -5.82 0.22
C HIS A 93 8.58 -6.65 -0.07
N ILE A 94 9.07 -6.65 -1.31
CA ILE A 94 10.32 -7.34 -1.69
C ILE A 94 11.49 -6.86 -0.83
N LEU A 95 11.68 -5.53 -0.70
CA LEU A 95 12.75 -4.96 0.10
C LEU A 95 12.62 -5.37 1.58
N CYS A 96 11.42 -5.31 2.14
CA CYS A 96 11.15 -5.73 3.52
C CYS A 96 11.51 -7.21 3.74
N ALA A 97 11.08 -8.07 2.82
CA ALA A 97 11.27 -9.50 2.89
C ALA A 97 12.74 -9.90 2.79
N VAL A 98 13.48 -9.34 1.82
CA VAL A 98 14.93 -9.58 1.67
C VAL A 98 15.68 -9.10 2.91
N VAL A 99 15.36 -7.90 3.41
CA VAL A 99 16.01 -7.35 4.61
C VAL A 99 15.78 -8.26 5.82
N TRP A 100 14.55 -8.73 6.01
CA TRP A 100 14.24 -9.63 7.11
C TRP A 100 14.91 -11.00 6.95
N ARG A 101 14.83 -11.61 5.77
CA ARG A 101 15.36 -12.96 5.50
C ARG A 101 16.86 -13.03 5.74
N ASP A 102 17.60 -12.05 5.22
CA ASP A 102 19.06 -12.10 5.17
C ASP A 102 19.73 -11.44 6.37
N TYR A 103 19.09 -10.42 6.96
CA TYR A 103 19.72 -9.60 7.99
C TYR A 103 18.91 -9.49 9.29
N ARG A 104 17.69 -10.05 9.33
CA ARG A 104 16.80 -10.06 10.51
C ARG A 104 16.49 -8.67 11.08
N ALA A 105 16.63 -7.62 10.26
CA ALA A 105 16.32 -6.25 10.65
C ALA A 105 14.82 -5.97 10.48
N LYS A 106 14.22 -5.33 11.50
CA LYS A 106 12.79 -5.00 11.49
C LYS A 106 12.54 -3.69 10.77
N VAL A 107 11.43 -3.64 10.05
CA VAL A 107 10.89 -2.38 9.52
C VAL A 107 10.30 -1.54 10.66
N THR A 108 10.65 -0.25 10.68
CA THR A 108 10.17 0.73 11.66
C THR A 108 9.34 1.84 11.03
N GLY A 109 9.36 1.96 9.70
CA GLY A 109 8.48 2.85 8.98
C GLY A 109 8.63 2.71 7.46
N ALA A 110 7.56 3.01 6.74
CA ALA A 110 7.57 3.06 5.28
C ALA A 110 6.73 4.25 4.79
N ASN A 111 7.03 4.73 3.59
CA ASN A 111 6.19 5.66 2.86
C ASN A 111 6.46 5.52 1.37
N MET A 112 5.46 5.80 0.54
CA MET A 112 5.60 5.72 -0.92
C MET A 112 4.90 6.85 -1.66
N GLU A 113 5.41 7.06 -2.85
CA GLU A 113 4.88 7.87 -3.93
C GLU A 113 4.94 7.01 -5.21
N PRO A 114 4.34 7.43 -6.33
CA PRO A 114 4.50 6.70 -7.58
C PRO A 114 5.99 6.56 -7.96
N LEU A 115 6.42 5.31 -8.16
CA LEU A 115 7.78 4.90 -8.53
C LEU A 115 8.88 5.25 -7.52
N ARG A 116 8.54 5.70 -6.30
CA ARG A 116 9.49 6.12 -5.27
C ARG A 116 9.02 5.72 -3.89
N GLY A 117 9.93 5.26 -3.05
CA GLY A 117 9.58 4.86 -1.69
C GLY A 117 10.74 5.00 -0.73
N ARG A 118 10.43 4.79 0.54
CA ARG A 118 11.45 4.67 1.59
C ARG A 118 11.04 3.62 2.60
N MET A 119 12.01 2.91 3.13
CA MET A 119 11.85 2.05 4.29
C MET A 119 12.89 2.38 5.35
N ASP A 120 12.45 2.41 6.60
CA ASP A 120 13.28 2.58 7.78
C ASP A 120 13.45 1.22 8.46
N PHE A 121 14.69 0.86 8.79
CA PHE A 121 15.06 -0.42 9.39
C PHE A 121 15.90 -0.25 10.65
N GLU A 122 15.83 -1.23 11.56
CA GLU A 122 16.71 -1.35 12.72
C GLU A 122 18.08 -1.92 12.31
N PHE A 123 18.97 -1.05 11.84
CA PHE A 123 20.35 -1.41 11.50
C PHE A 123 21.34 -0.61 12.35
N ASP A 124 22.44 -1.25 12.76
CA ASP A 124 23.53 -0.56 13.47
C ASP A 124 24.24 0.43 12.53
N ALA A 125 24.55 0.00 11.30
CA ALA A 125 25.17 0.82 10.26
C ALA A 125 24.69 0.41 8.85
N LEU A 126 24.71 1.36 7.90
CA LEU A 126 24.58 1.10 6.47
C LEU A 126 25.87 1.55 5.78
N SER A 127 26.41 0.73 4.88
CA SER A 127 27.51 1.07 3.98
C SER A 127 27.03 1.08 2.53
N GLY A 128 27.77 1.75 1.64
CA GLY A 128 27.46 1.72 0.21
C GLY A 128 27.53 0.30 -0.37
N GLU A 129 28.49 -0.50 0.07
CA GLU A 129 28.63 -1.92 -0.33
C GLU A 129 27.41 -2.74 0.09
N PHE A 130 26.93 -2.55 1.32
CA PHE A 130 25.72 -3.23 1.80
C PHE A 130 24.49 -2.85 0.98
N VAL A 131 24.33 -1.57 0.65
CA VAL A 131 23.18 -1.11 -0.16
C VAL A 131 23.27 -1.61 -1.60
N ALA A 132 24.48 -1.72 -2.17
CA ALA A 132 24.68 -2.30 -3.49
C ALA A 132 24.34 -3.80 -3.50
N GLU A 133 24.80 -4.57 -2.51
CA GLU A 133 24.43 -5.98 -2.34
C GLU A 133 22.90 -6.14 -2.17
N LEU A 134 22.29 -5.28 -1.36
CA LEU A 134 20.84 -5.29 -1.15
C LEU A 134 20.09 -4.99 -2.46
N GLU A 135 20.55 -4.04 -3.28
CA GLU A 135 19.99 -3.75 -4.60
C GLU A 135 20.04 -4.98 -5.52
N GLU A 136 21.16 -5.69 -5.56
CA GLU A 136 21.29 -6.93 -6.35
C GLU A 136 20.28 -7.99 -5.90
N LYS A 137 20.18 -8.21 -4.58
CA LYS A 137 19.27 -9.21 -4.00
C LYS A 137 17.80 -8.92 -4.26
N VAL A 138 17.35 -7.67 -4.12
CA VAL A 138 15.94 -7.33 -4.40
C VAL A 138 15.61 -7.47 -5.87
N ASN A 139 16.54 -7.15 -6.78
CA ASN A 139 16.33 -7.35 -8.22
C ASN A 139 16.36 -8.83 -8.62
N ALA A 140 17.08 -9.68 -7.88
CA ALA A 140 16.98 -11.13 -8.06
C ALA A 140 15.56 -11.65 -7.75
N GLU A 141 14.90 -11.12 -6.71
CA GLU A 141 13.51 -11.48 -6.38
C GLU A 141 12.48 -10.92 -7.38
N VAL A 142 12.75 -9.76 -7.99
CA VAL A 142 11.97 -9.27 -9.14
C VAL A 142 12.12 -10.25 -10.32
N ALA A 143 13.36 -10.62 -10.66
CA ALA A 143 13.66 -11.51 -11.79
C ALA A 143 13.11 -12.93 -11.59
N ALA A 144 12.96 -13.37 -10.33
CA ALA A 144 12.32 -14.65 -9.98
C ALA A 144 10.83 -14.71 -10.36
N ALA A 145 10.21 -13.56 -10.67
CA ALA A 145 8.89 -13.48 -11.29
C ALA A 145 7.80 -14.24 -10.52
N ARG A 146 7.77 -14.04 -9.20
CA ARG A 146 6.91 -14.71 -8.23
C ARG A 146 5.49 -14.15 -8.31
N PRO A 147 4.44 -14.99 -8.27
CA PRO A 147 3.07 -14.53 -8.11
C PRO A 147 2.87 -13.77 -6.79
N THR A 148 2.05 -12.72 -6.83
CA THR A 148 1.49 -12.05 -5.66
C THR A 148 0.05 -12.51 -5.47
N ARG A 149 -0.30 -12.93 -4.26
CA ARG A 149 -1.63 -13.43 -3.89
C ARG A 149 -2.26 -12.59 -2.81
N VAL A 150 -3.58 -12.56 -2.81
CA VAL A 150 -4.38 -11.91 -1.78
C VAL A 150 -5.28 -12.98 -1.19
N ASP A 151 -5.20 -13.13 0.13
CA ASP A 151 -6.06 -14.03 0.89
C ASP A 151 -6.67 -13.28 2.08
N PHE A 152 -7.62 -13.92 2.74
CA PHE A 152 -8.29 -13.39 3.91
C PHE A 152 -8.26 -14.45 5.00
N LEU A 153 -7.68 -14.09 6.14
CA LEU A 153 -7.60 -14.94 7.31
C LEU A 153 -8.53 -14.39 8.39
N THR A 154 -9.10 -15.27 9.20
CA THR A 154 -9.68 -14.83 10.46
C THR A 154 -8.58 -14.24 11.35
N ARG A 155 -8.96 -13.34 12.27
CA ARG A 155 -8.02 -12.78 13.24
C ARG A 155 -7.33 -13.87 14.06
N ALA A 156 -8.06 -14.93 14.43
CA ALA A 156 -7.51 -16.05 15.17
C ALA A 156 -6.43 -16.80 14.38
N GLU A 157 -6.63 -17.05 13.09
CA GLU A 157 -5.62 -17.65 12.21
C GLU A 157 -4.40 -16.73 12.06
N ALA A 158 -4.63 -15.45 11.79
CA ALA A 158 -3.57 -14.47 11.59
C ALA A 158 -2.70 -14.27 12.85
N ASP A 159 -3.29 -14.31 14.04
CA ASP A 159 -2.59 -14.20 15.33
C ASP A 159 -1.75 -15.44 15.69
N GLN A 160 -1.89 -16.55 14.96
CA GLN A 160 -1.08 -17.77 15.13
C GLN A 160 -0.01 -17.94 14.05
N ASP A 161 -0.06 -17.15 12.98
CA ASP A 161 0.90 -17.24 11.88
C ASP A 161 2.22 -16.50 12.23
N PRO A 162 3.37 -17.20 12.31
CA PRO A 162 4.64 -16.58 12.69
C PRO A 162 5.10 -15.45 11.74
N GLU A 163 4.79 -15.53 10.44
CA GLU A 163 5.16 -14.51 9.47
C GLU A 163 4.33 -13.23 9.65
N LEU A 164 3.05 -13.38 9.96
CA LEU A 164 2.15 -12.25 10.23
C LEU A 164 2.41 -11.61 11.60
N ILE A 165 2.74 -12.42 12.62
CA ILE A 165 3.15 -11.94 13.94
C ILE A 165 4.40 -11.06 13.80
N ARG A 166 5.39 -11.48 13.00
CA ARG A 166 6.58 -10.67 12.70
C ARG A 166 6.21 -9.31 12.12
N ASN A 167 5.26 -9.28 11.19
CA ASN A 167 4.78 -8.06 10.53
C ASN A 167 3.80 -7.26 11.39
N LYS A 168 3.75 -7.55 12.70
CA LYS A 168 3.00 -6.80 13.71
C LYS A 168 1.50 -6.76 13.42
N VAL A 169 0.91 -7.89 13.03
CA VAL A 169 -0.56 -8.06 12.96
C VAL A 169 -1.27 -7.64 14.26
N SER A 170 -0.58 -7.70 15.40
CA SER A 170 -1.03 -7.19 16.70
C SER A 170 -1.33 -5.68 16.72
N LEU A 171 -0.81 -4.89 15.78
CA LEU A 171 -1.13 -3.47 15.64
C LEU A 171 -2.47 -3.22 14.94
N LEU A 172 -3.08 -4.26 14.34
CA LEU A 172 -4.42 -4.14 13.79
C LEU A 172 -5.41 -3.93 14.94
N PRO A 173 -6.32 -2.95 14.81
CA PRO A 173 -7.40 -2.75 15.76
C PRO A 173 -8.11 -4.06 16.10
N PRO A 174 -8.49 -4.31 17.37
CA PRO A 174 -9.19 -5.55 17.77
C PRO A 174 -10.51 -5.78 17.02
N SER A 175 -11.05 -4.69 16.48
CA SER A 175 -12.21 -4.65 15.62
C SER A 175 -12.05 -5.37 14.29
N ILE A 176 -10.83 -5.47 13.77
CA ILE A 176 -10.54 -6.20 12.53
C ILE A 176 -10.55 -7.70 12.84
N THR A 177 -11.66 -8.34 12.52
CA THR A 177 -11.89 -9.78 12.73
C THR A 177 -11.52 -10.64 11.51
N VAL A 178 -11.40 -10.03 10.34
CA VAL A 178 -10.89 -10.63 9.10
C VAL A 178 -9.71 -9.79 8.62
N VAL A 179 -8.55 -10.43 8.50
CA VAL A 179 -7.29 -9.81 8.11
C VAL A 179 -7.05 -10.10 6.64
N ARG A 180 -6.99 -9.05 5.82
CA ARG A 180 -6.50 -9.17 4.45
C ARG A 180 -4.99 -9.37 4.49
N VAL A 181 -4.51 -10.41 3.82
CA VAL A 181 -3.09 -10.71 3.70
C VAL A 181 -2.66 -10.67 2.24
N VAL A 182 -1.45 -10.20 2.03
CA VAL A 182 -0.78 -10.18 0.73
C VAL A 182 0.46 -11.05 0.84
N GLY A 183 0.56 -12.05 -0.03
CA GLY A 183 1.68 -12.97 -0.11
C GLY A 183 2.44 -12.80 -1.41
N ILE A 184 3.76 -12.83 -1.36
CA ILE A 184 4.64 -13.04 -2.52
C ILE A 184 5.17 -14.47 -2.42
N ASP A 185 4.80 -15.33 -3.36
CA ASP A 185 5.02 -16.77 -3.29
C ASP A 185 6.48 -17.13 -2.96
N GLY A 186 6.71 -17.72 -1.78
CA GLY A 186 8.02 -18.16 -1.30
C GLY A 186 8.96 -17.04 -0.89
N LEU A 187 8.47 -15.82 -0.64
CA LEU A 187 9.27 -14.68 -0.20
C LEU A 187 8.69 -13.98 1.03
N ASP A 188 7.40 -13.66 1.04
CA ASP A 188 6.80 -12.79 2.05
C ASP A 188 5.30 -13.03 2.23
N LEU A 189 4.80 -12.76 3.44
CA LEU A 189 3.38 -12.73 3.78
C LEU A 189 3.13 -11.61 4.79
N GLN A 190 2.31 -10.62 4.44
CA GLN A 190 2.01 -9.48 5.31
C GLN A 190 0.51 -9.21 5.42
N ALA A 191 0.07 -8.73 6.58
CA ALA A 191 -1.24 -8.13 6.73
C ALA A 191 -1.23 -6.73 6.07
N ASP A 192 -1.92 -6.59 4.94
CA ASP A 192 -1.85 -5.37 4.13
C ASP A 192 -3.21 -5.08 3.47
N GLY A 193 -3.63 -3.82 3.52
CA GLY A 193 -4.86 -3.32 2.87
C GLY A 193 -4.63 -2.69 1.49
N GLY A 194 -3.38 -2.46 1.09
CA GLY A 194 -3.00 -1.75 -0.12
C GLY A 194 -3.08 -2.59 -1.40
N THR A 195 -2.72 -1.94 -2.51
CA THR A 195 -2.80 -2.52 -3.86
C THR A 195 -1.43 -2.99 -4.33
N HIS A 196 -1.36 -4.15 -4.98
CA HIS A 196 -0.12 -4.79 -5.43
C HIS A 196 -0.23 -5.26 -6.86
N VAL A 197 0.92 -5.39 -7.55
CA VAL A 197 0.97 -6.04 -8.86
C VAL A 197 0.81 -7.55 -8.70
N ALA A 198 0.35 -8.23 -9.75
CA ALA A 198 0.06 -9.67 -9.71
C ALA A 198 1.33 -10.53 -9.73
N ASN A 199 2.46 -9.97 -10.14
CA ASN A 199 3.73 -10.67 -10.22
C ASN A 199 4.92 -9.73 -9.94
N THR A 200 5.96 -10.23 -9.28
CA THR A 200 7.15 -9.42 -8.96
C THR A 200 7.85 -8.88 -10.21
N ARG A 201 7.72 -9.52 -11.37
CA ARG A 201 8.30 -9.02 -12.64
C ARG A 201 7.72 -7.66 -13.07
N GLU A 202 6.48 -7.36 -12.70
CA GLU A 202 5.80 -6.10 -13.04
C GLU A 202 6.39 -4.89 -12.30
N VAL A 203 7.15 -5.14 -11.22
CA VAL A 203 7.84 -4.07 -10.47
C VAL A 203 8.83 -3.32 -11.36
N GLY A 204 9.49 -4.00 -12.30
CA GLY A 204 10.62 -3.44 -13.04
C GLY A 204 11.89 -3.43 -12.20
N ARG A 205 12.86 -2.55 -12.51
CA ARG A 205 14.13 -2.49 -11.77
C ARG A 205 14.00 -1.65 -10.52
N ILE A 206 14.44 -2.19 -9.38
CA ILE A 206 14.56 -1.46 -8.12
C ILE A 206 15.97 -0.85 -8.05
N ALA A 207 16.06 0.46 -7.85
CA ALA A 207 17.30 1.16 -7.52
C ALA A 207 17.24 1.67 -6.08
N LEU A 208 18.36 1.62 -5.36
CA LEU A 208 18.50 2.10 -3.98
C LEU A 208 19.47 3.30 -3.94
N PRO A 209 19.06 4.46 -4.50
CA PRO A 209 19.99 5.56 -4.79
C PRO A 209 20.54 6.26 -3.55
N SER A 210 19.89 6.12 -2.40
CA SER A 210 20.31 6.82 -1.20
C SER A 210 19.94 6.07 0.06
N TYR A 211 20.77 6.27 1.09
CA TYR A 211 20.51 5.79 2.44
C TYR A 211 20.92 6.85 3.46
N LYS A 212 20.21 6.90 4.59
CA LYS A 212 20.40 7.92 5.63
C LYS A 212 20.35 7.30 7.01
N SER A 213 21.24 7.74 7.89
CA SER A 213 21.10 7.44 9.32
C SER A 213 20.05 8.37 9.95
N LYS A 214 19.02 7.80 10.58
CA LYS A 214 17.95 8.51 11.30
C LYS A 214 18.12 8.37 12.82
N GLY A 215 19.37 8.36 13.27
CA GLY A 215 19.76 8.17 14.66
C GLY A 215 20.51 6.86 14.86
N LYS A 216 20.69 6.47 16.13
CA LYS A 216 21.52 5.31 16.49
C LYS A 216 20.98 4.01 15.90
N ILE A 217 19.65 3.82 15.92
CA ILE A 217 18.99 2.55 15.56
C ILE A 217 18.37 2.57 14.14
N ASN A 218 17.69 3.67 13.77
CA ASN A 218 16.95 3.70 12.51
C ASN A 218 17.82 4.10 11.34
N LYS A 219 17.84 3.28 10.29
CA LYS A 219 18.49 3.58 9.01
C LYS A 219 17.46 3.53 7.89
N ARG A 220 17.46 4.57 7.06
CA ARG A 220 16.54 4.72 5.93
C ARG A 220 17.23 4.27 4.65
N VAL A 221 16.52 3.47 3.87
CA VAL A 221 16.84 3.18 2.47
C VAL A 221 15.76 3.83 1.61
N GLU A 222 16.15 4.65 0.64
CA GLU A 222 15.26 5.18 -0.39
C GLU A 222 15.32 4.25 -1.60
N LEU A 223 14.16 4.01 -2.23
CA LEU A 223 14.05 3.24 -3.46
C LEU A 223 13.43 4.07 -4.58
N MET A 224 13.83 3.75 -5.80
CA MET A 224 13.25 4.28 -7.03
C MET A 224 13.06 3.14 -8.03
N LEU A 225 11.94 3.14 -8.74
CA LEU A 225 11.66 2.16 -9.78
C LEU A 225 11.97 2.73 -11.15
N THR A 226 12.60 1.91 -12.00
CA THR A 226 12.92 2.27 -13.39
C THR A 226 12.62 1.10 -14.32
N GLY A 227 12.13 1.41 -15.52
CA GLY A 227 11.73 0.41 -16.52
C GLY A 227 10.47 -0.35 -16.11
N GLY A 228 9.52 -0.50 -17.02
CA GLY A 228 8.23 -1.17 -16.79
C GLY A 228 7.13 -0.51 -17.59
#